data_AF-A0A838JI62-F1
#
_entry.id   AF-A0A838JI62-F1
#
_cell.length_a   1.000
_cell.length_b   1.000
_cell.length_c   1.000
_cell.angle_alpha   90.00
_cell.angle_beta   90.00
_cell.angle_gamma   90.00
#
_symmetry.space_group_name_H-M   'P 1'
#
loop_
_entity.id
_entity.type
_entity.pdbx_description
1 polymer ?
#
loop_
_entity_poly.entity_id
_entity_poly.type
_entity_poly.pdbx_seq_one_letter_code
_entity_poly.pdbx_strand_id
1 'polypeptide(L)'
;MTPSITEWLALYDHLERVYRARDHPGVDAAFLSLATHDHALTMSDRIAARVARWRRDAPDEPLPPEEERAWWGHCLCRVCAAARRASAGTLAPWQRQLQTLQRQKIQQPQRKGHRV
;
A
#
# COMPACT_ATOMS: atom_id res chain seq x y z
N MET A 1 6.11 -12.17 19.15
CA MET A 1 4.99 -11.46 18.51
C MET A 1 4.44 -10.47 19.51
N THR A 2 4.23 -9.20 19.16
CA THR A 2 3.75 -8.18 20.10
C THR A 2 2.24 -8.33 20.35
N PRO A 3 1.71 -7.85 21.50
CA PRO A 3 0.27 -7.86 21.75
C PRO A 3 -0.54 -7.15 20.65
N SER A 4 0.00 -6.05 20.11
CA SER A 4 -0.62 -5.27 19.04
C SER A 4 -0.76 -6.05 17.72
N ILE A 5 0.22 -6.90 17.39
CA ILE A 5 0.18 -7.78 16.22
C ILE A 5 -0.84 -8.92 16.42
N THR A 6 -0.87 -9.51 17.61
CA THR A 6 -1.84 -10.58 17.94
C THR A 6 -3.28 -10.06 17.85
N GLU A 7 -3.54 -8.86 18.37
CA GLU A 7 -4.85 -8.22 18.29
C GLU A 7 -5.24 -7.90 16.84
N TRP A 8 -4.29 -7.40 16.03
CA TRP A 8 -4.52 -7.16 14.61
C TRP A 8 -4.94 -8.44 13.88
N LEU A 9 -4.27 -9.57 14.15
CA LEU A 9 -4.62 -10.88 13.57
C LEU A 9 -6.03 -11.33 14.01
N ALA A 10 -6.39 -11.16 15.28
CA ALA A 10 -7.70 -11.52 15.79
C ALA A 10 -8.83 -10.69 15.13
N LEU A 11 -8.62 -9.39 14.94
CA LEU A 11 -9.55 -8.51 14.21
C LEU A 11 -9.65 -8.91 12.74
N TYR A 12 -8.55 -9.31 12.12
CA TYR A 12 -8.54 -9.82 10.76
C TYR A 12 -9.36 -11.11 10.62
N ASP A 13 -9.16 -12.07 11.53
CA ASP A 13 -9.89 -13.34 11.53
C ASP A 13 -11.39 -13.14 11.81
N HIS A 14 -11.74 -12.14 12.63
CA HIS A 14 -13.12 -11.74 12.83
C HIS A 14 -13.74 -11.19 11.54
N LEU A 15 -13.05 -10.26 10.85
CA LEU A 15 -13.49 -9.73 9.57
C LEU A 15 -13.70 -10.83 8.53
N GLU A 16 -12.76 -11.77 8.39
CA GLU A 16 -12.90 -12.90 7.45
C GLU A 16 -14.12 -13.77 7.77
N ARG A 17 -14.36 -14.05 9.06
CA ARG A 17 -15.50 -14.86 9.50
C ARG A 17 -16.82 -14.22 9.14
N VAL A 18 -16.97 -12.93 9.42
CA VAL A 18 -18.19 -12.17 9.13
C VAL A 18 -18.38 -12.01 7.61
N TYR A 19 -17.30 -11.79 6.87
CA TYR A 19 -17.31 -11.74 5.41
C TYR A 19 -17.79 -13.07 4.80
N ARG A 20 -17.27 -14.20 5.27
CA ARG A 20 -17.69 -15.55 4.82
C ARG A 20 -19.16 -15.85 5.17
N ALA A 21 -19.65 -15.30 6.28
CA ALA A 21 -21.06 -15.42 6.67
C ALA A 21 -22.02 -14.56 5.83
N ARG A 22 -21.50 -13.69 4.95
CA ARG A 22 -22.28 -12.75 4.11
C ARG A 22 -23.15 -11.77 4.93
N ASP A 23 -22.74 -11.48 6.16
CA ASP A 23 -23.40 -10.49 7.01
C ASP A 23 -22.85 -9.09 6.70
N HIS A 24 -23.43 -8.43 5.70
CA HIS A 24 -22.92 -7.15 5.18
C HIS A 24 -22.80 -6.05 6.26
N PRO A 25 -23.80 -5.79 7.12
CA PRO A 25 -23.63 -4.84 8.23
C PRO A 25 -22.48 -5.20 9.17
N GLY A 26 -22.30 -6.49 9.47
CA GLY A 26 -21.20 -6.97 10.29
C GLY A 26 -19.83 -6.75 9.64
N VAL A 27 -19.73 -6.86 8.30
CA VAL A 27 -18.47 -6.63 7.57
C VAL A 27 -17.99 -5.19 7.73
N ASP A 28 -18.89 -4.20 7.62
CA ASP A 28 -18.52 -2.80 7.78
C ASP A 28 -18.01 -2.51 9.20
N ALA A 29 -18.67 -3.07 10.23
CA ALA A 29 -18.26 -2.93 11.62
C ALA A 29 -16.90 -3.60 11.89
N ALA A 30 -16.72 -4.85 11.44
CA ALA A 30 -15.46 -5.59 11.61
C ALA A 30 -14.30 -4.92 10.85
N PHE A 31 -14.57 -4.40 9.65
CA PHE A 31 -13.59 -3.64 8.89
C PHE A 31 -13.20 -2.35 9.60
N LEU A 32 -14.17 -1.62 10.17
CA LEU A 32 -13.89 -0.39 10.91
C LEU A 32 -13.00 -0.68 12.14
N SER A 33 -13.30 -1.73 12.91
CA SER A 33 -12.46 -2.13 14.05
C SER A 33 -11.03 -2.46 13.63
N LEU A 34 -10.86 -3.27 12.57
CA LEU A 34 -9.53 -3.58 12.03
C LEU A 34 -8.82 -2.32 11.53
N ALA A 35 -9.52 -1.44 10.80
CA ALA A 35 -8.94 -0.23 10.23
C ALA A 35 -8.50 0.78 11.30
N THR A 36 -9.27 0.92 12.39
CA THR A 36 -8.91 1.77 13.53
C THR A 36 -7.66 1.25 14.22
N HIS A 37 -7.58 -0.06 14.48
CA HIS A 37 -6.40 -0.67 15.08
C HIS A 37 -5.17 -0.55 14.16
N ASP A 38 -5.32 -0.88 12.88
CA ASP A 38 -4.26 -0.77 11.88
C ASP A 38 -3.76 0.69 11.74
N HIS A 39 -4.62 1.69 11.92
CA HIS A 39 -4.22 3.10 11.92
C HIS A 39 -3.29 3.45 13.10
N ALA A 40 -3.55 2.90 14.27
CA ALA A 40 -2.72 3.12 15.47
C ALA A 40 -1.36 2.42 15.41
N LEU A 41 -1.19 1.41 14.57
CA LEU A 41 0.09 0.71 14.39
C LEU A 41 1.13 1.58 13.69
N THR A 42 2.40 1.38 14.06
CA THR A 42 3.53 1.93 13.30
C THR A 42 3.65 1.25 11.94
N MET A 43 4.38 1.86 10.99
CA MET A 43 4.65 1.24 9.69
C MET A 43 5.30 -0.16 9.85
N SER A 44 6.28 -0.28 10.75
CA SER A 44 6.98 -1.54 11.03
C SER A 44 6.03 -2.60 11.59
N ASP A 45 5.14 -2.22 12.52
CA ASP A 45 4.16 -3.16 13.09
C ASP A 45 3.13 -3.63 12.04
N ARG A 46 2.70 -2.75 11.13
CA ARG A 46 1.80 -3.13 10.04
C ARG A 46 2.42 -4.16 9.10
N ILE A 47 3.70 -3.98 8.76
CA ILE A 47 4.47 -4.94 7.97
C ILE A 47 4.59 -6.26 8.73
N ALA A 48 4.98 -6.19 10.01
CA ALA A 48 5.14 -7.38 10.85
C ALA A 48 3.83 -8.18 11.00
N ALA A 49 2.68 -7.50 11.15
CA ALA A 49 1.38 -8.14 11.23
C ALA A 49 0.99 -8.85 9.93
N ARG A 50 1.21 -8.22 8.77
CA ARG A 50 0.93 -8.84 7.46
C ARG A 50 1.91 -9.97 7.14
N VAL A 51 3.18 -9.86 7.55
CA VAL A 51 4.15 -10.98 7.48
C VAL A 51 3.69 -12.15 8.35
N ALA A 52 3.27 -11.89 9.60
CA ALA A 52 2.79 -12.93 10.49
C ALA A 52 1.56 -13.64 9.92
N ARG A 53 0.63 -12.88 9.34
CA ARG A 53 -0.51 -13.44 8.62
C ARG A 53 -0.08 -14.29 7.42
N TRP A 54 0.80 -13.78 6.55
CA TRP A 54 1.28 -14.52 5.39
C TRP A 54 1.89 -15.86 5.78
N ARG A 55 2.77 -15.86 6.79
CA ARG A 55 3.40 -17.09 7.29
C ARG A 55 2.42 -18.08 7.92
N ARG A 56 1.31 -17.60 8.48
CA ARG A 56 0.23 -18.44 9.01
C ARG A 56 -0.60 -19.05 7.89
N ASP A 57 -0.99 -18.26 6.91
CA ASP A 57 -1.94 -18.65 5.86
C ASP A 57 -1.25 -19.44 4.73
N ALA A 58 0.04 -19.18 4.48
CA ALA A 58 0.86 -19.80 3.44
C ALA A 58 2.30 -20.07 3.96
N PRO A 59 2.48 -21.07 4.85
CA PRO A 59 3.76 -21.32 5.52
C PRO A 59 4.89 -21.74 4.55
N ASP A 60 4.55 -22.47 3.50
CA ASP A 60 5.50 -23.00 2.51
C ASP A 60 5.82 -22.01 1.38
N GLU A 61 5.07 -20.90 1.30
CA GLU A 61 5.31 -19.88 0.28
C GLU A 61 6.37 -18.87 0.73
N PRO A 62 7.28 -18.45 -0.16
CA PRO A 62 8.19 -17.36 0.14
C PRO A 62 7.39 -16.07 0.39
N LEU A 63 7.94 -15.17 1.20
CA LEU A 63 7.36 -13.84 1.32
C LEU A 63 7.45 -13.13 -0.04
N PRO A 64 6.47 -12.27 -0.37
CA PRO A 64 6.56 -11.43 -1.56
C PRO A 64 7.82 -10.55 -1.56
N PRO A 65 8.25 -10.08 -2.75
CA PRO A 65 9.37 -9.16 -2.90
C PRO A 65 9.25 -7.94 -1.99
N GLU A 66 10.39 -7.34 -1.64
CA GLU A 66 10.42 -6.19 -0.72
C GLU A 66 9.56 -5.01 -1.20
N GLU A 67 9.52 -4.74 -2.50
CA GLU A 67 8.70 -3.68 -3.08
C GLU A 67 7.21 -3.90 -2.82
N GLU A 68 6.72 -5.14 -2.92
CA GLU A 68 5.34 -5.49 -2.59
C GLU A 68 5.08 -5.39 -1.08
N ARG A 69 6.06 -5.79 -0.26
CA ARG A 69 5.98 -5.66 1.20
C ARG A 69 6.07 -4.22 1.67
N ALA A 70 6.65 -3.29 0.92
CA ALA A 70 6.61 -1.87 1.26
C ALA A 70 5.17 -1.37 1.33
N TRP A 71 4.28 -1.88 0.46
CA TRP A 71 2.86 -1.54 0.50
C TRP A 71 2.14 -2.04 1.76
N TRP A 72 2.66 -3.07 2.41
CA TRP A 72 2.13 -3.61 3.66
C TRP A 72 2.28 -2.63 4.83
N GLY A 73 3.19 -1.66 4.73
CA GLY A 73 3.36 -0.59 5.73
C GLY A 73 2.25 0.47 5.71
N HIS A 74 1.38 0.46 4.70
CA HIS A 74 0.30 1.44 4.59
C HIS A 74 -0.95 1.04 5.37
N CYS A 75 -1.58 2.06 5.95
CA CYS A 75 -2.85 1.90 6.65
C CYS A 75 -3.99 1.48 5.69
N LEU A 76 -4.88 0.60 6.19
CA LEU A 76 -6.07 0.11 5.49
C LEU A 76 -7.26 1.08 5.52
N CYS A 77 -7.26 2.07 6.42
CA CYS A 77 -8.43 2.93 6.60
C CYS A 77 -8.73 3.77 5.33
N ARG A 78 -10.02 4.04 5.10
CA ARG A 78 -10.50 4.72 3.88
C ARG A 78 -9.84 6.09 3.68
N VAL A 79 -9.56 6.83 4.76
CA VAL A 79 -8.90 8.15 4.73
C VAL A 79 -7.46 8.03 4.22
N CYS A 80 -6.65 7.14 4.81
CA CYS A 80 -5.27 6.93 4.37
C CYS A 80 -5.21 6.34 2.96
N ALA A 81 -6.14 5.47 2.60
CA ALA A 81 -6.23 4.93 1.24
C ALA A 81 -6.55 6.03 0.21
N ALA A 82 -7.47 6.95 0.52
CA ALA A 82 -7.79 8.09 -0.35
C ALA A 82 -6.60 9.05 -0.51
N ALA A 83 -5.93 9.41 0.59
CA ALA A 83 -4.73 10.25 0.55
C ALA A 83 -3.63 9.64 -0.35
N ARG A 84 -3.40 8.34 -0.22
CA ARG A 84 -2.42 7.61 -1.05
C ARG A 84 -2.78 7.61 -2.53
N ARG A 85 -4.06 7.41 -2.87
CA ARG A 85 -4.53 7.50 -4.27
C ARG A 85 -4.32 8.89 -4.85
N ALA A 86 -4.58 9.93 -4.06
CA ALA A 86 -4.34 11.31 -4.48
C ALA A 86 -2.83 11.55 -4.76
N SER A 87 -1.95 11.05 -3.90
CA SER A 87 -0.50 11.16 -4.07
C SER A 87 0.06 10.34 -5.24
N ALA A 88 -0.51 9.16 -5.53
CA ALA A 88 -0.08 8.31 -6.65
C ALA A 88 -0.39 8.92 -8.03
N GLY A 89 -1.40 9.80 -8.13
CA GLY A 89 -1.84 10.42 -9.38
C GLY A 89 -1.26 11.81 -9.66
N THR A 90 -0.53 12.42 -8.73
CA THR A 90 0.00 13.77 -8.90
C THR A 90 1.51 13.77 -8.98
N LEU A 91 2.04 13.71 -10.21
CA LEU A 91 3.36 14.28 -10.46
C LEU A 91 3.31 15.75 -10.01
N ALA A 92 4.23 16.13 -9.14
CA ALA A 92 4.42 17.53 -8.77
C ALA A 92 4.63 18.35 -10.06
N PRO A 93 4.18 19.62 -10.12
CA PRO A 93 4.32 20.44 -11.33
C PRO A 93 5.74 20.44 -11.91
N TRP A 94 6.76 20.45 -11.04
CA TRP A 94 8.17 20.38 -11.43
C TRP A 94 8.58 19.03 -12.03
N GLN A 95 7.99 17.91 -11.58
CA GLN A 95 8.25 16.58 -12.14
C GLN A 95 7.66 16.45 -13.55
N ARG A 96 6.47 17.03 -13.79
CA ARG A 96 5.90 17.13 -15.15
C ARG A 96 6.79 17.96 -16.06
N GLN A 97 7.31 19.08 -15.56
CA GLN A 97 8.22 19.93 -16.32
C GLN A 97 9.52 19.21 -16.69
N LEU A 98 10.10 18.43 -15.78
CA LEU A 98 11.28 17.61 -16.07
C LEU A 98 11.01 16.53 -17.13
N GLN A 99 9.87 15.83 -17.06
CA GLN A 99 9.50 14.86 -18.09
C GLN A 99 9.32 15.51 -19.46
N THR A 100 8.69 16.70 -19.51
CA THR A 100 8.56 17.47 -20.75
C THR A 100 9.92 17.86 -21.32
N LEU A 101 10.84 18.36 -20.48
CA LEU A 101 12.20 18.72 -20.90
C LEU A 101 13.01 17.50 -21.37
N GLN A 102 12.86 16.35 -20.71
CA GLN A 102 13.51 15.10 -21.13
C GLN A 102 12.99 14.63 -22.50
N ARG A 103 11.68 14.66 -22.73
CA ARG A 103 11.10 14.32 -24.05
C ARG A 103 11.57 15.25 -25.15
N GLN A 104 11.67 16.55 -24.88
CA GLN A 104 12.19 17.54 -25.83
C GLN A 104 13.66 17.29 -26.19
N LYS A 105 14.51 16.93 -25.22
CA LYS A 105 15.91 16.58 -25.47
C LYS A 105 16.07 15.32 -26.34
N ILE A 106 15.19 14.33 -26.16
CA ILE A 106 15.22 13.09 -26.95
C ILE A 106 14.72 13.35 -28.39
N GLN A 107 13.82 14.31 -28.59
CA GLN A 107 13.25 14.63 -29.90
C GLN A 107 13.99 15.73 -30.68
N GLN A 108 15.04 16.36 -30.13
CA GLN A 108 15.87 17.25 -30.95
C GLN A 108 16.79 16.41 -31.85
N PRO A 109 16.55 16.35 -33.18
CA PRO A 109 17.55 15.81 -34.08
C PRO A 109 18.79 16.67 -33.94
N GLN A 110 19.95 16.03 -33.73
CA GLN A 110 21.23 16.74 -33.74
C GLN A 110 21.34 17.48 -35.08
N ARG A 111 21.10 18.80 -35.04
CA ARG A 111 21.39 19.69 -36.15
C ARG A 111 22.90 19.67 -36.33
N LYS A 112 23.38 18.74 -37.14
CA LYS A 112 24.75 18.67 -37.62
C LYS A 112 25.09 20.04 -38.20
N GLY A 113 26.15 20.64 -37.66
CA GLY A 113 26.62 21.97 -38.01
C GLY A 113 26.79 22.13 -39.52
N HIS A 114 26.17 23.16 -40.06
CA HIS A 114 26.61 23.75 -41.32
C HIS A 114 27.95 24.43 -41.05
N ARG A 115 29.02 23.84 -41.58
CA ARG A 115 30.28 24.54 -41.81
C ARG A 115 30.03 25.65 -42.82
N VAL A 116 30.52 26.85 -42.52
CA VAL A 116 30.94 27.84 -43.52
C VAL A 116 32.38 28.19 -43.19
#